data_AF-A0A2N0PTG4-F1
#
_entry.id   AF-A0A2N0PTG4-F1
#
_cell.length_a   1.000
_cell.length_b   1.000
_cell.length_c   1.000
_cell.angle_alpha   90.00
_cell.angle_beta   90.00
_cell.angle_gamma   90.00
#
_symmetry.space_group_name_H-M   'P 1'
#
loop_
_entity.id
_entity.type
_entity.pdbx_description
1 polymer ?
#
loop_
_entity_poly.entity_id
_entity_poly.type
_entity_poly.pdbx_seq_one_letter_code
_entity_poly.pdbx_strand_id
1 'polypeptide(L)'
;MYNHKKEFDWQTTLEFISNRVEFSKRQSGNKDTYERSYRIKNLLKDQPTYDTLYRRNTNKIDDNKCIRCENKEIEDWDHIWICEDNDFNLNEIIYESIHKFELQLKESNQNDNVVTLRNYNIEFINILESPSIILRGKSRIWELIRGIYNNKFNDLTKKKEEQNLIKKLWRFTYNEIKNRIWIPRCDEVKRLEEKADIKKIDLRKRKNDPPNDLDRNNIIDSNERKINKKRKTTKNIEKDRKNS
;
A
#
# COMPACT_ATOMS: atom_id res chain seq x y z
N MET A 1 -1.12 -6.77 19.10
CA MET A 1 -0.56 -5.47 19.52
C MET A 1 -1.25 -5.05 20.81
N TYR A 2 -0.58 -5.11 21.95
CA TYR A 2 -1.21 -4.79 23.25
C TYR A 2 -1.20 -3.27 23.48
N ASN A 3 -2.37 -2.63 23.42
CA ASN A 3 -2.57 -1.21 23.78
C ASN A 3 -2.65 -1.03 25.31
N HIS A 4 -1.68 -1.59 26.01
CA HIS A 4 -1.62 -1.65 27.47
C HIS A 4 -1.57 -0.26 28.14
N LYS A 5 -1.24 0.80 27.38
CA LYS A 5 -1.17 2.19 27.85
C LYS A 5 -2.29 3.09 27.32
N LYS A 6 -3.30 2.55 26.62
CA LYS A 6 -4.35 3.33 25.95
C LYS A 6 -3.81 4.43 25.01
N GLU A 7 -2.67 4.17 24.37
CA GLU A 7 -2.03 5.07 23.39
C GLU A 7 -2.83 5.18 22.09
N PHE A 8 -3.56 4.13 21.71
CA PHE A 8 -4.26 4.08 20.42
C PHE A 8 -5.76 4.27 20.55
N ASP A 9 -6.33 5.04 19.63
CA ASP A 9 -7.76 5.11 19.37
C ASP A 9 -8.15 3.89 18.52
N TRP A 10 -8.48 2.79 19.17
CA TRP A 10 -8.86 1.58 18.47
C TRP A 10 -10.16 1.72 17.69
N GLN A 11 -11.07 2.59 18.12
CA GLN A 11 -12.32 2.81 17.40
C GLN A 11 -12.02 3.44 16.04
N THR A 12 -11.31 4.57 16.02
CA THR A 12 -10.92 5.25 14.78
C THR A 12 -10.03 4.33 13.91
N THR A 13 -9.11 3.61 14.53
CA THR A 13 -8.21 2.65 13.84
C THR A 13 -9.00 1.54 13.15
N LEU A 14 -9.94 0.90 13.85
CA LEU A 14 -10.72 -0.21 13.29
C LEU A 14 -11.72 0.26 12.25
N GLU A 15 -12.32 1.44 12.41
CA GLU A 15 -13.16 2.07 11.39
C GLU A 15 -12.37 2.31 10.10
N PHE A 16 -11.13 2.79 10.22
CA PHE A 16 -10.22 3.00 9.09
C PHE A 16 -9.82 1.69 8.40
N ILE A 17 -9.35 0.69 9.16
CA ILE A 17 -8.91 -0.61 8.60
C ILE A 17 -10.07 -1.35 7.93
N SER A 18 -11.27 -1.26 8.52
CA SER A 18 -12.49 -1.87 7.99
C SER A 18 -13.10 -1.08 6.82
N ASN A 19 -12.44 0.01 6.41
CA ASN A 19 -12.85 0.91 5.34
C ASN A 19 -14.25 1.53 5.51
N ARG A 20 -14.71 1.66 6.77
CA ARG A 20 -16.00 2.27 7.13
C ARG A 20 -16.00 3.80 7.00
N VAL A 21 -14.84 4.37 6.73
CA VAL A 21 -14.65 5.80 6.45
C VAL A 21 -15.05 6.19 5.02
N GLU A 22 -15.03 5.24 4.08
CA GLU A 22 -15.33 5.47 2.66
C GLU A 22 -16.58 4.72 2.20
N PHE A 23 -16.90 3.56 2.81
CA PHE A 23 -18.03 2.72 2.40
C PHE A 23 -19.04 2.53 3.54
N SER A 24 -20.32 2.53 3.19
CA SER A 24 -21.40 2.16 4.12
C SER A 24 -21.42 0.65 4.39
N LYS A 25 -22.04 0.23 5.50
CA LYS A 25 -22.03 -1.16 6.03
C LYS A 25 -22.45 -2.28 5.05
N ARG A 26 -22.98 -1.96 3.86
CA ARG A 26 -23.60 -2.92 2.92
C ARG A 26 -22.98 -2.95 1.52
N GLN A 27 -21.83 -2.32 1.29
CA GLN A 27 -21.18 -2.34 -0.03
C GLN A 27 -19.93 -3.22 -0.02
N SER A 28 -19.90 -4.21 -0.92
CA SER A 28 -18.76 -5.11 -1.15
C SER A 28 -18.32 -5.02 -2.61
N GLY A 29 -17.65 -3.91 -2.96
CA GLY A 29 -17.03 -3.74 -4.27
C GLY A 29 -15.60 -4.30 -4.29
N ASN A 30 -15.08 -4.62 -5.48
CA ASN A 30 -13.69 -5.06 -5.63
C ASN A 30 -12.70 -4.07 -5.00
N LYS A 31 -12.90 -2.76 -5.21
CA LYS A 31 -12.07 -1.69 -4.62
C LYS A 31 -12.05 -1.77 -3.08
N ASP A 32 -13.21 -1.90 -2.45
CA ASP A 32 -13.30 -2.02 -0.98
C ASP A 32 -12.53 -3.26 -0.48
N THR A 33 -12.75 -4.41 -1.13
CA THR A 33 -12.05 -5.66 -0.78
C THR A 33 -10.53 -5.51 -0.86
N TYR A 34 -10.01 -4.88 -1.92
CA TYR A 34 -8.58 -4.65 -2.06
C TYR A 34 -8.02 -3.69 -1.00
N GLU A 35 -8.70 -2.57 -0.73
CA GLU A 35 -8.29 -1.61 0.30
C GLU A 35 -8.25 -2.23 1.70
N ARG A 36 -9.31 -2.96 2.08
CA ARG A 36 -9.38 -3.64 3.38
C ARG A 36 -8.32 -4.72 3.51
N SER A 37 -8.14 -5.54 2.47
CA SER A 37 -7.09 -6.57 2.44
C SER A 37 -5.71 -5.97 2.64
N TYR A 38 -5.42 -4.87 1.94
CA TYR A 38 -4.18 -4.12 2.10
C TYR A 38 -4.01 -3.58 3.54
N ARG A 39 -4.98 -2.84 4.07
CA ARG A 39 -4.90 -2.24 5.42
C ARG A 39 -4.73 -3.30 6.51
N ILE A 40 -5.44 -4.44 6.41
CA ILE A 40 -5.34 -5.55 7.36
C ILE A 40 -3.95 -6.18 7.31
N LYS A 41 -3.47 -6.55 6.11
CA LYS A 41 -2.13 -7.15 5.96
C LYS A 41 -1.04 -6.20 6.41
N ASN A 42 -1.19 -4.91 6.12
CA ASN A 42 -0.25 -3.89 6.54
C ASN A 42 -0.23 -3.71 8.07
N LEU A 43 -1.40 -3.68 8.72
CA LEU A 43 -1.48 -3.70 10.19
C LEU A 43 -0.75 -4.92 10.74
N LEU A 44 -0.95 -6.11 10.18
CA LEU A 44 -0.34 -7.35 10.67
C LEU A 44 1.14 -7.52 10.29
N LYS A 45 1.67 -6.66 9.41
CA LYS A 45 2.98 -6.81 8.75
C LYS A 45 3.09 -8.05 7.85
N ASP A 46 1.96 -8.51 7.31
CA ASP A 46 1.83 -9.69 6.43
C ASP A 46 1.77 -9.31 4.94
N GLN A 47 2.38 -8.18 4.59
CA GLN A 47 2.52 -7.76 3.20
C GLN A 47 3.40 -8.77 2.44
N PRO A 48 3.19 -8.96 1.12
CA PRO A 48 4.01 -9.88 0.33
C PRO A 48 5.41 -9.31 0.07
N THR A 49 6.28 -9.47 1.07
CA THR A 49 7.73 -9.14 1.02
C THR A 49 8.53 -10.39 0.61
N TYR A 50 9.73 -10.22 0.03
CA TYR A 50 10.58 -11.37 -0.30
C TYR A 50 10.92 -12.21 0.93
N ASP A 51 11.14 -11.60 2.10
CA ASP A 51 11.27 -12.34 3.36
C ASP A 51 10.05 -13.20 3.72
N THR A 52 8.84 -12.69 3.48
CA THR A 52 7.61 -13.45 3.71
C THR A 52 7.45 -14.59 2.70
N LEU A 53 7.77 -14.35 1.42
CA LEU A 53 7.69 -15.37 0.36
C LEU A 53 8.73 -16.47 0.56
N TYR A 54 9.96 -16.10 0.92
CA TYR A 54 11.04 -17.02 1.22
C TYR A 54 10.69 -17.94 2.40
N ARG A 55 10.23 -17.37 3.53
CA ARG A 55 9.77 -18.15 4.70
C ARG A 55 8.62 -19.10 4.39
N ARG A 56 7.80 -18.79 3.38
CA ARG A 56 6.70 -19.66 2.92
C ARG A 56 7.15 -20.76 1.96
N ASN A 57 8.44 -20.82 1.63
CA ASN A 57 9.01 -21.72 0.63
C ASN A 57 8.30 -21.56 -0.73
N THR A 58 8.02 -20.32 -1.13
CA THR A 58 7.33 -19.99 -2.39
C THR A 58 8.16 -20.41 -3.60
N ASN A 59 7.50 -20.94 -4.63
CA ASN A 59 8.16 -21.37 -5.86
C ASN A 59 8.89 -20.20 -6.55
N LYS A 60 10.05 -20.49 -7.16
CA LYS A 60 10.96 -19.53 -7.81
C LYS A 60 11.55 -18.40 -6.94
N ILE A 61 11.32 -18.42 -5.62
CA ILE A 61 11.93 -17.47 -4.68
C ILE A 61 13.08 -18.17 -3.97
N ASP A 62 14.32 -17.78 -4.29
CA ASP A 62 15.54 -18.46 -3.81
C ASP A 62 16.22 -17.78 -2.62
N ASP A 63 15.95 -16.49 -2.40
CA ASP A 63 16.39 -15.74 -1.23
C ASP A 63 15.30 -14.78 -0.72
N ASN A 64 15.59 -14.06 0.36
CA ASN A 64 14.74 -13.02 0.95
C ASN A 64 15.21 -11.59 0.64
N LYS A 65 16.10 -11.42 -0.33
CA LYS A 65 16.71 -10.12 -0.64
C LYS A 65 15.76 -9.26 -1.46
N CYS A 66 15.91 -7.94 -1.32
CA CYS A 66 15.12 -6.99 -2.05
C CYS A 66 15.58 -6.89 -3.51
N ILE A 67 14.73 -7.35 -4.43
CA ILE A 67 14.99 -7.32 -5.86
C ILE A 67 15.13 -5.89 -6.42
N ARG A 68 14.61 -4.87 -5.72
CA ARG A 68 14.68 -3.46 -6.13
C ARG A 68 16.07 -2.88 -5.89
N CYS A 69 16.54 -2.88 -4.65
CA CYS A 69 17.86 -2.38 -4.30
C CYS A 69 18.99 -3.40 -4.55
N GLU A 70 18.95 -4.06 -5.72
CA GLU A 70 20.00 -4.95 -6.22
C GLU A 70 20.40 -6.07 -5.23
N ASN A 71 19.43 -6.59 -4.48
CA ASN A 71 19.62 -7.65 -3.48
C ASN A 71 20.58 -7.31 -2.31
N LYS A 72 20.86 -6.02 -2.06
CA LYS A 72 21.72 -5.58 -0.95
C LYS A 72 21.13 -5.98 0.42
N GLU A 73 19.88 -5.58 0.65
CA GLU A 73 19.19 -5.74 1.93
C GLU A 73 18.12 -6.83 1.90
N ILE A 74 17.72 -7.32 3.07
CA ILE A 74 16.57 -8.21 3.21
C ILE A 74 15.29 -7.40 3.01
N GLU A 75 14.39 -7.86 2.14
CA GLU A 75 13.07 -7.22 1.99
C GLU A 75 12.10 -7.72 3.06
N ASP A 76 12.25 -7.21 4.27
CA ASP A 76 11.26 -7.37 5.33
C ASP A 76 10.18 -6.26 5.25
N TRP A 77 9.23 -6.28 6.19
CA TRP A 77 8.16 -5.28 6.20
C TRP A 77 8.67 -3.86 6.47
N ASP A 78 9.76 -3.69 7.23
CA ASP A 78 10.31 -2.37 7.53
C ASP A 78 11.04 -1.81 6.31
N HIS A 79 11.86 -2.63 5.64
CA HIS A 79 12.65 -2.26 4.46
C HIS A 79 11.81 -1.68 3.34
N ILE A 80 10.58 -2.18 3.08
CA ILE A 80 9.69 -1.64 2.04
C ILE A 80 9.54 -0.12 2.14
N TRP A 81 9.43 0.41 3.36
CA TRP A 81 9.15 1.82 3.61
C TRP A 81 10.39 2.71 3.61
N ILE A 82 11.58 2.12 3.74
CA ILE A 82 12.86 2.83 3.86
C ILE A 82 13.90 2.41 2.80
N CYS A 83 13.48 1.60 1.83
CA CYS A 83 14.31 1.14 0.73
C CYS A 83 14.95 2.33 0.01
N GLU A 84 16.26 2.25 -0.27
CA GLU A 84 17.00 3.29 -0.99
C GLU A 84 16.48 3.53 -2.41
N ASP A 85 15.83 2.51 -2.99
CA ASP A 85 15.23 2.53 -4.32
C ASP A 85 13.84 3.20 -4.35
N ASN A 86 13.38 3.74 -3.23
CA ASN A 86 12.16 4.55 -3.19
C ASN A 86 12.48 5.98 -3.67
N ASP A 87 11.64 6.51 -4.58
CA ASP A 87 11.78 7.87 -5.10
C ASP A 87 11.66 8.96 -4.02
N PHE A 88 11.01 8.64 -2.90
CA PHE A 88 10.75 9.55 -1.80
C PHE A 88 10.98 8.86 -0.47
N ASN A 89 11.49 9.61 0.51
CA ASN A 89 11.50 9.15 1.89
C ASN A 89 10.19 9.51 2.61
N LEU A 90 9.97 8.90 3.77
CA LEU A 90 8.73 9.07 4.54
C LEU A 90 8.49 10.51 5.00
N ASN A 91 9.55 11.24 5.39
CA ASN A 91 9.43 12.60 5.89
C ASN A 91 9.03 13.56 4.77
N GLU A 92 9.66 13.45 3.60
CA GLU A 92 9.27 14.21 2.40
C GLU A 92 7.79 14.03 2.08
N ILE A 93 7.31 12.78 2.08
CA ILE A 93 5.90 12.49 1.83
C ILE A 93 5.01 13.15 2.88
N ILE A 94 5.35 13.06 4.16
CA ILE A 94 4.55 13.64 5.25
C ILE A 94 4.45 15.17 5.12
N TYR A 95 5.57 15.85 4.88
CA TYR A 95 5.60 17.29 4.73
C TYR A 95 4.84 17.76 3.51
N GLU A 96 5.04 17.11 2.37
CA GLU A 96 4.29 17.40 1.15
C GLU A 96 2.81 17.08 1.29
N SER A 97 2.45 16.05 2.06
CA SER A 97 1.04 15.69 2.30
C SER A 97 0.27 16.83 2.97
N ILE A 98 0.88 17.53 3.93
CA ILE A 98 0.26 18.67 4.60
C ILE A 98 0.00 19.80 3.58
N HIS A 99 1.01 20.12 2.76
CA HIS A 99 0.87 21.15 1.73
C HIS A 99 -0.21 20.79 0.70
N LYS A 100 -0.21 19.55 0.19
CA LYS A 100 -1.21 19.07 -0.77
C LYS A 100 -2.62 19.08 -0.16
N PHE A 101 -2.75 18.67 1.10
CA PHE A 101 -4.04 18.72 1.80
C PHE A 101 -4.54 20.16 1.98
N GLU A 102 -3.66 21.09 2.32
CA GLU A 102 -4.00 22.52 2.38
C GLU A 102 -4.50 23.04 1.03
N LEU A 103 -3.83 22.66 -0.07
CA LEU A 103 -4.24 23.04 -1.41
C LEU A 103 -5.64 22.52 -1.75
N GLN A 104 -5.93 21.26 -1.43
CA GLN A 104 -7.27 20.68 -1.63
C GLN A 104 -8.36 21.41 -0.82
N LEU A 105 -8.05 21.84 0.40
CA LEU A 105 -8.98 22.63 1.20
C LEU A 105 -9.24 24.01 0.59
N LYS A 106 -8.20 24.67 0.05
CA LYS A 106 -8.33 25.95 -0.67
C LYS A 106 -9.17 25.83 -1.93
N GLU A 107 -8.90 24.82 -2.75
CA GLU A 107 -9.67 24.53 -3.97
C GLU A 107 -11.15 24.26 -3.65
N SER A 108 -11.43 23.69 -2.47
CA SER A 108 -12.78 23.44 -1.97
C SER A 108 -13.41 24.64 -1.22
N ASN A 109 -12.77 25.82 -1.23
CA ASN A 109 -13.17 27.03 -0.51
C ASN A 109 -13.39 26.84 1.02
N GLN A 110 -12.67 25.92 1.65
CA GLN A 110 -12.79 25.63 3.09
C GLN A 110 -11.80 26.46 3.92
N ASN A 111 -11.92 27.80 3.85
CA ASN A 111 -10.96 28.73 4.45
C ASN A 111 -10.77 28.53 5.96
N ASP A 112 -11.84 28.26 6.71
CA ASP A 112 -11.76 27.99 8.16
C ASP A 112 -10.97 26.71 8.47
N ASN A 113 -11.09 25.69 7.61
CA ASN A 113 -10.31 24.47 7.72
C ASN A 113 -8.84 24.72 7.38
N VAL A 114 -8.52 25.63 6.45
CA VAL A 114 -7.13 26.02 6.16
C VAL A 114 -6.50 26.69 7.38
N VAL A 115 -7.21 27.60 8.04
CA VAL A 115 -6.72 28.24 9.27
C VAL A 115 -6.51 27.21 10.37
N THR A 116 -7.49 26.32 10.58
CA THR A 116 -7.41 25.24 11.56
C THR A 116 -6.24 24.31 11.29
N LEU A 117 -6.04 23.90 10.03
CA LEU A 117 -4.93 23.06 9.61
C LEU A 117 -3.59 23.71 10.00
N ARG A 118 -3.39 24.98 9.62
CA ARG A 118 -2.16 25.73 9.92
C ARG A 118 -1.86 25.82 11.41
N ASN A 119 -2.88 25.94 12.26
CA ASN A 119 -2.72 25.96 13.71
C ASN A 119 -2.18 24.64 14.28
N TYR A 120 -2.45 23.51 13.63
CA TYR A 120 -2.07 22.18 14.11
C TYR A 120 -0.95 21.50 13.31
N ASN A 121 -0.50 22.07 12.19
CA ASN A 121 0.50 21.45 11.31
C ASN A 121 1.80 21.06 12.02
N ILE A 122 2.33 21.97 12.84
CA ILE A 122 3.58 21.73 13.58
C ILE A 122 3.36 20.61 14.61
N GLU A 123 2.28 20.69 15.39
CA GLU A 123 1.98 19.67 16.40
C GLU A 123 1.67 18.30 15.79
N PHE A 124 1.03 18.27 14.61
CA PHE A 124 0.79 17.04 13.87
C PHE A 124 2.11 16.35 13.49
N ILE A 125 3.08 17.11 12.96
CA ILE A 125 4.43 16.62 12.66
C ILE A 125 5.13 16.16 13.95
N ASN A 126 5.14 16.99 14.99
CA ASN A 126 5.80 16.69 16.27
C ASN A 126 5.28 15.37 16.86
N ILE A 127 3.96 15.13 16.79
CA ILE A 127 3.37 13.86 17.22
C ILE A 127 3.94 12.72 16.37
N LEU A 128 3.93 12.82 15.03
CA LEU A 128 4.43 11.76 14.16
C LEU A 128 5.92 11.45 14.41
N GLU A 129 6.77 12.45 14.52
CA GLU A 129 8.21 12.28 14.71
C GLU A 129 8.57 11.79 16.11
N SER A 130 7.72 12.06 17.10
CA SER A 130 7.97 11.65 18.48
C SER A 130 8.11 10.11 18.63
N PRO A 131 8.92 9.63 19.59
CA PRO A 131 9.10 8.20 19.82
C PRO A 131 7.79 7.50 20.19
N SER A 132 7.50 6.37 19.53
CA SER A 132 6.38 5.49 19.87
C SER A 132 6.66 4.77 21.19
N ILE A 133 5.66 4.79 22.07
CA ILE A 133 5.74 4.10 23.36
C ILE A 133 5.50 2.59 23.18
N ILE A 134 4.73 2.21 22.16
CA ILE A 134 4.38 0.81 21.88
C ILE A 134 5.39 0.16 20.93
N LEU A 135 5.83 0.88 19.90
CA LEU A 135 6.83 0.44 18.94
C LEU A 135 8.21 0.95 19.39
N ARG A 136 8.85 0.25 20.34
CA ARG A 136 10.16 0.64 20.89
C ARG A 136 11.19 0.87 19.79
N GLY A 137 11.94 1.96 19.87
CA GLY A 137 12.97 2.34 18.90
C GLY A 137 12.41 2.93 17.59
N LYS A 138 11.10 3.11 17.48
CA LYS A 138 10.44 3.69 16.30
C LYS A 138 9.70 4.98 16.67
N SER A 139 9.56 5.90 15.71
CA SER A 139 8.67 7.06 15.83
C SER A 139 7.20 6.68 15.59
N ARG A 140 6.27 7.60 15.88
CA ARG A 140 4.84 7.42 15.60
C ARG A 140 4.51 7.44 14.09
N ILE A 141 5.43 7.85 13.22
CA ILE A 141 5.35 7.63 11.77
C ILE A 141 5.07 6.14 11.47
N TRP A 142 5.70 5.24 12.22
CA TRP A 142 5.48 3.80 12.05
C TRP A 142 4.10 3.32 12.51
N GLU A 143 3.44 4.06 13.41
CA GLU A 143 2.04 3.83 13.77
C GLU A 143 1.13 4.26 12.61
N LEU A 144 1.39 5.44 12.03
CA LEU A 144 0.73 5.93 10.83
C LEU A 144 0.87 4.93 9.68
N ILE A 145 2.09 4.50 9.32
CA ILE A 145 2.33 3.54 8.22
C ILE A 145 1.53 2.25 8.42
N ARG A 146 1.35 1.77 9.65
CA ARG A 146 0.55 0.57 9.95
C ARG A 146 -0.96 0.80 9.93
N GLY A 147 -1.40 2.05 9.78
CA GLY A 147 -2.80 2.45 9.83
C GLY A 147 -3.37 2.53 11.24
N ILE A 148 -2.52 2.79 12.25
CA ILE A 148 -2.92 2.91 13.66
C ILE A 148 -3.05 4.39 14.03
N TYR A 149 -4.22 4.78 14.54
CA TYR A 149 -4.48 6.15 14.98
C TYR A 149 -4.09 6.35 16.45
N ASN A 150 -3.22 7.33 16.72
CA ASN A 150 -2.75 7.64 18.07
C ASN A 150 -3.69 8.63 18.78
N ASN A 151 -3.99 8.40 20.07
CA ASN A 151 -4.86 9.27 20.86
C ASN A 151 -4.32 10.69 21.04
N LYS A 152 -2.99 10.89 20.95
CA LYS A 152 -2.39 12.23 21.02
C LYS A 152 -2.98 13.23 20.00
N PHE A 153 -3.45 12.75 18.85
CA PHE A 153 -4.12 13.62 17.89
C PHE A 153 -5.49 14.09 18.38
N ASN A 154 -6.21 13.28 19.15
CA ASN A 154 -7.47 13.67 19.78
C ASN A 154 -7.24 14.68 20.92
N ASP A 155 -6.06 14.69 21.53
CA ASP A 155 -5.69 15.60 22.62
C ASP A 155 -5.36 17.02 22.14
N LEU A 156 -5.10 17.22 20.84
CA LEU A 156 -4.80 18.54 20.25
C LEU A 156 -5.93 19.54 20.40
N THR A 157 -7.18 19.07 20.41
CA THR A 157 -8.37 19.93 20.50
C THR A 157 -9.58 19.18 21.02
N LYS A 158 -10.46 19.90 21.73
CA LYS A 158 -11.75 19.38 22.21
C LYS A 158 -12.88 19.60 21.19
N LYS A 159 -12.66 20.43 20.16
CA LYS A 159 -13.67 20.73 19.15
C LYS A 159 -13.76 19.59 18.15
N LYS A 160 -14.97 19.05 17.99
CA LYS A 160 -15.23 17.88 17.14
C LYS A 160 -14.91 18.14 15.66
N GLU A 161 -15.14 19.35 15.17
CA GLU A 161 -14.87 19.73 13.77
C GLU A 161 -13.37 19.71 13.48
N GLU A 162 -12.56 20.28 14.37
CA GLU A 162 -11.10 20.31 14.26
C GLU A 162 -10.51 18.90 14.40
N GLN A 163 -11.00 18.08 15.34
CA GLN A 163 -10.63 16.66 15.45
C GLN A 163 -10.93 15.89 14.15
N ASN A 164 -12.09 16.13 13.54
CA ASN A 164 -12.46 15.51 12.27
C ASN A 164 -11.52 15.94 11.13
N LEU A 165 -11.06 17.20 11.12
CA LEU A 165 -10.08 17.68 10.16
C LEU A 165 -8.72 17.01 10.35
N ILE A 166 -8.24 16.88 11.59
CA ILE A 166 -6.99 16.17 11.91
C ILE A 166 -7.09 14.70 11.48
N LYS A 167 -8.23 14.04 11.71
CA LYS A 167 -8.47 12.68 11.22
C LYS A 167 -8.46 12.60 9.69
N LYS A 168 -8.98 13.61 8.98
CA LYS A 168 -8.90 13.70 7.51
C LYS A 168 -7.45 13.83 7.04
N LEU A 169 -6.67 14.74 7.64
CA LEU A 169 -5.25 14.91 7.34
C LEU A 169 -4.49 13.60 7.55
N TRP A 170 -4.67 12.94 8.70
CA TRP A 170 -4.03 11.66 9.00
C TRP A 170 -4.30 10.59 7.93
N ARG A 171 -5.56 10.46 7.50
CA ARG A 171 -5.93 9.51 6.42
C ARG A 171 -5.33 9.93 5.08
N PHE A 172 -5.31 11.22 4.80
CA PHE A 172 -4.71 11.76 3.59
C PHE A 172 -3.22 11.40 3.51
N THR A 173 -2.46 11.68 4.58
CA THR A 173 -1.03 11.35 4.68
C THR A 173 -0.78 9.85 4.57
N TYR A 174 -1.61 9.00 5.20
CA TYR A 174 -1.52 7.54 5.03
C TYR A 174 -1.63 7.14 3.56
N ASN A 175 -2.62 7.69 2.86
CA ASN A 175 -2.86 7.38 1.46
C ASN A 175 -1.73 7.89 0.56
N GLU A 176 -1.14 9.05 0.84
CA GLU A 176 0.04 9.55 0.12
C GLU A 176 1.23 8.60 0.27
N ILE A 177 1.51 8.08 1.48
CA ILE A 177 2.59 7.09 1.71
C ILE A 177 2.32 5.82 0.90
N LYS A 178 1.09 5.30 0.94
CA LYS A 178 0.70 4.13 0.14
C LYS A 178 0.90 4.39 -1.36
N ASN A 179 0.44 5.54 -1.86
CA ASN A 179 0.44 5.85 -3.28
C ASN A 179 1.85 6.11 -3.84
N ARG A 180 2.77 6.59 -3.01
CA ARG A 180 4.12 6.97 -3.43
C ARG A 180 5.20 5.94 -3.12
N ILE A 181 4.94 5.02 -2.19
CA ILE A 181 5.88 3.93 -1.85
C ILE A 181 5.28 2.57 -2.18
N TRP A 182 4.16 2.20 -1.56
CA TRP A 182 3.64 0.83 -1.65
C TRP A 182 3.22 0.45 -3.08
N ILE A 183 2.46 1.32 -3.76
CA ILE A 183 2.00 1.05 -5.12
C ILE A 183 3.19 1.00 -6.11
N PRO A 184 4.09 2.01 -6.17
CA PRO A 184 5.27 1.94 -7.03
C PRO A 184 6.15 0.71 -6.75
N ARG A 185 6.36 0.35 -5.48
CA ARG A 185 7.06 -0.89 -5.10
C ARG A 185 6.40 -2.11 -5.72
N CYS A 186 5.08 -2.22 -5.68
CA CYS A 186 4.37 -3.38 -6.23
C CYS A 186 4.51 -3.48 -7.75
N ASP A 187 4.41 -2.35 -8.44
CA ASP A 187 4.56 -2.29 -9.89
C ASP A 187 5.99 -2.62 -10.32
N GLU A 188 6.98 -2.11 -9.58
CA GLU A 188 8.40 -2.36 -9.86
C GLU A 188 8.82 -3.80 -9.57
N VAL A 189 8.41 -4.37 -8.43
CA VAL A 189 8.65 -5.80 -8.13
C VAL A 189 8.05 -6.67 -9.20
N LYS A 190 6.81 -6.40 -9.63
CA LYS A 190 6.17 -7.14 -10.72
C LYS A 190 6.97 -7.02 -12.02
N ARG A 191 7.46 -5.83 -12.37
CA ARG A 191 8.29 -5.60 -13.56
C ARG A 191 9.59 -6.40 -13.51
N LEU A 192 10.23 -6.50 -12.34
CA LEU A 192 11.48 -7.24 -12.13
C LEU A 192 11.25 -8.75 -12.16
N GLU A 193 10.18 -9.23 -11.51
CA GLU A 193 9.73 -10.63 -11.57
C GLU A 193 9.44 -11.08 -13.01
N GLU A 194 8.74 -10.25 -13.79
CA GLU A 194 8.46 -10.54 -15.20
C GLU A 194 9.75 -10.63 -16.04
N LYS A 195 10.77 -9.81 -15.76
CA LYS A 195 12.10 -9.90 -16.39
C LYS A 195 12.84 -11.18 -16.00
N ALA A 196 12.60 -11.71 -14.81
CA ALA A 196 13.15 -12.97 -14.32
C ALA A 196 12.31 -14.20 -14.70
N ASP A 197 11.30 -14.05 -15.58
CA ASP A 197 10.30 -15.08 -15.93
C ASP A 197 9.60 -15.72 -14.71
N ILE A 198 9.39 -14.93 -13.66
CA ILE A 198 8.57 -15.30 -12.49
C ILE A 198 7.15 -14.82 -12.74
N LYS A 199 6.18 -15.75 -12.81
CA LYS A 199 4.77 -15.44 -13.04
C LYS A 199 4.00 -15.52 -11.73
N LYS A 200 2.88 -14.77 -11.65
CA LYS A 200 1.97 -14.80 -10.50
C LYS A 200 1.48 -16.21 -10.12
N ILE A 201 1.40 -17.13 -11.09
CA ILE A 201 1.01 -18.52 -10.83
C ILE A 201 2.11 -19.31 -10.10
N ASP A 202 3.37 -18.95 -10.32
CA ASP A 202 4.51 -19.55 -9.63
C ASP A 202 4.46 -19.14 -8.14
N LEU A 203 4.24 -17.85 -7.88
CA LEU A 203 4.19 -17.30 -6.51
C LEU A 203 3.03 -17.79 -5.64
N ARG A 204 2.04 -18.46 -6.23
CA ARG A 204 0.91 -19.07 -5.50
C ARG A 204 1.23 -20.47 -4.95
N LYS A 205 2.34 -21.07 -5.39
CA LYS A 205 2.73 -22.44 -5.05
C LYS A 205 3.92 -22.44 -4.10
N ARG A 206 4.04 -23.52 -3.35
CA ARG A 206 5.29 -23.87 -2.66
C ARG A 206 6.19 -24.66 -3.60
N LYS A 207 7.51 -24.62 -3.37
CA LYS A 207 8.49 -25.36 -4.19
C LYS A 207 8.19 -26.87 -4.29
N ASN A 208 7.55 -27.44 -3.27
CA ASN A 208 7.28 -28.88 -3.16
C ASN A 208 5.83 -29.26 -3.50
N ASP A 209 5.01 -28.33 -4.02
CA ASP A 209 3.63 -28.68 -4.40
C ASP A 209 3.65 -29.54 -5.69
N PRO A 210 2.89 -30.65 -5.75
CA PRO A 210 2.80 -31.46 -6.96
C PRO A 210 2.20 -30.64 -8.12
N PRO A 211 2.59 -30.92 -9.38
CA PRO A 211 2.01 -30.25 -10.55
C PRO A 211 0.49 -30.51 -10.59
N ASN A 212 -0.33 -29.46 -10.58
CA ASN A 212 -1.78 -29.58 -10.57
C ASN A 212 -2.33 -29.52 -12.00
N ASP A 213 -3.30 -30.37 -12.36
CA ASP A 213 -3.84 -30.48 -13.73
C ASP A 213 -4.48 -29.17 -14.25
N LEU A 214 -4.91 -28.28 -13.35
CA LEU A 214 -5.41 -26.93 -13.68
C LEU A 214 -4.35 -26.03 -14.33
N ASP A 215 -3.05 -26.31 -14.12
CA ASP A 215 -1.95 -25.55 -14.71
C ASP A 215 -1.78 -25.84 -16.20
N ARG A 216 -2.00 -27.09 -16.63
CA ARG A 216 -1.98 -27.43 -18.07
C ARG A 216 -3.06 -26.66 -18.81
N ASN A 217 -4.27 -26.59 -18.26
CA ASN A 217 -5.39 -25.91 -18.91
C ASN A 217 -5.20 -24.40 -19.04
N ASN A 218 -4.62 -23.73 -18.03
CA ASN A 218 -4.32 -22.30 -18.12
C ASN A 218 -3.18 -21.98 -19.09
N ILE A 219 -2.16 -22.84 -19.17
CA ILE A 219 -1.07 -22.71 -20.15
C ILE A 219 -1.61 -22.91 -21.58
N ILE A 220 -2.46 -23.92 -21.77
CA ILE A 220 -3.13 -24.20 -23.05
C ILE A 220 -4.01 -23.02 -23.49
N ASP A 221 -4.88 -22.49 -22.62
CA ASP A 221 -5.75 -21.35 -22.93
C ASP A 221 -4.94 -20.07 -23.25
N SER A 222 -3.84 -19.83 -22.53
CA SER A 222 -2.95 -18.69 -22.82
C SER A 222 -2.25 -18.80 -24.18
N ASN A 223 -1.87 -20.01 -24.59
CA ASN A 223 -1.26 -20.29 -25.88
C ASN A 223 -2.29 -20.23 -27.03
N GLU A 224 -3.50 -20.74 -26.82
CA GLU A 224 -4.60 -20.62 -27.79
C GLU A 224 -4.99 -19.17 -28.04
N ARG A 225 -5.05 -18.32 -27.00
CA ARG A 225 -5.31 -16.88 -27.14
C ARG A 225 -4.21 -16.18 -27.94
N LYS A 226 -2.93 -16.53 -27.74
CA LYS A 226 -1.81 -15.99 -28.54
C LYS A 226 -1.87 -16.43 -30.01
N ILE A 227 -2.20 -17.70 -30.27
CA ILE A 227 -2.37 -18.24 -31.63
C ILE A 227 -3.55 -17.56 -32.34
N ASN A 228 -4.67 -17.38 -31.66
CA ASN A 228 -5.84 -16.69 -32.21
C ASN A 228 -5.58 -15.21 -32.49
N LYS A 229 -4.77 -14.53 -31.65
CA LYS A 229 -4.37 -13.13 -31.91
C LYS A 229 -3.48 -13.04 -33.15
N LYS A 230 -2.47 -13.91 -33.30
CA LYS A 230 -1.64 -13.99 -34.52
C LYS A 230 -2.47 -14.26 -35.78
N ARG A 231 -3.44 -15.18 -35.73
CA ARG A 231 -4.36 -15.49 -36.84
C ARG A 231 -5.25 -14.32 -37.25
N LYS A 232 -5.68 -13.48 -36.28
CA LYS A 232 -6.47 -12.28 -36.58
C LYS A 232 -5.61 -11.19 -37.23
N THR A 233 -4.36 -11.03 -36.79
CA THR A 233 -3.42 -10.07 -37.39
C THR A 233 -3.06 -10.44 -38.82
N THR A 234 -2.82 -11.73 -39.13
CA THR A 234 -2.55 -12.17 -40.51
C THR A 234 -3.76 -12.02 -41.43
N LYS A 235 -4.97 -12.32 -40.96
CA LYS A 235 -6.21 -12.10 -41.73
C LYS A 235 -6.49 -10.63 -42.04
N ASN A 236 -6.13 -9.71 -41.15
CA ASN A 236 -6.28 -8.28 -41.41
C ASN A 236 -5.25 -7.79 -42.44
N ILE A 237 -4.00 -8.24 -42.36
CA ILE A 237 -2.96 -7.92 -43.35
C ILE A 237 -3.32 -8.45 -44.76
N GLU A 238 -3.95 -9.64 -44.85
CA GLU A 238 -4.44 -10.17 -46.14
C GLU A 238 -5.65 -9.41 -46.70
N LYS A 239 -6.50 -8.85 -45.84
CA LYS A 239 -7.62 -8.00 -46.29
C LYS A 239 -7.14 -6.64 -46.79
N ASP A 240 -6.16 -6.04 -46.13
CA ASP A 240 -5.59 -4.75 -46.55
C ASP A 240 -4.83 -4.88 -47.88
N ARG A 241 -4.21 -6.03 -48.15
CA ARG A 241 -3.58 -6.34 -49.46
C ARG A 241 -4.56 -6.63 -50.60
N LYS A 242 -5.83 -6.93 -50.30
CA LYS A 242 -6.87 -7.18 -51.32
C LYS A 242 -7.70 -5.94 -51.64
N ASN A 243 -7.57 -4.89 -50.83
CA ASN A 243 -8.29 -3.62 -50.96
C ASN A 243 -7.38 -2.47 -51.42
N SER A 244 -6.14 -2.77 -51.85
CA SER A 244 -5.19 -1.85 -52.48
C SER A 244 -4.87 -2.32 -53.88
#